data_AF-A0A496WB17-F1
#
_entry.id   AF-A0A496WB17-F1
#
_cell.length_a   1.000
_cell.length_b   1.000
_cell.length_c   1.000
_cell.angle_alpha   90.00
_cell.angle_beta   90.00
_cell.angle_gamma   90.00
#
_symmetry.space_group_name_H-M   'P 1'
#
loop_
_entity.id
_entity.type
_entity.pdbx_description
1 polymer ?
#
loop_
_entity_poly.entity_id
_entity_poly.type
_entity_poly.pdbx_seq_one_letter_code
_entity_poly.pdbx_strand_id
1 'polypeptide(L)'
;MSKVALKIQDDVVLHPTQEAWVTQTAQVKPFPITVPLPTEDDLPSCDGVPMETQRHKMQMDLLIESLDTWLAQRQDGYVGGNMFVYFSTKQVRNQDFRGPDVFVVLDVPKRERKSWVVWEENGKTPDVVIELLSDSTRETDKTEKKRIYQNQLRVPEYFWYDPFNPDDLAGFTLHSGVYEPLAPDAQNRLISQRLGLTLVRWQGVYRDVETVWLRWATLEGILLPTAREAAEQAEQKAEQAEQRATRLAEKLRAMGINPDEI
;
A
#
# COMPACT_ATOMS: atom_id res chain seq x y z
N MET A 1 -71.09 -23.22 -71.11
CA MET A 1 -72.01 -22.18 -70.59
C MET A 1 -71.33 -20.82 -70.68
N SER A 2 -71.96 -19.87 -71.37
CA SER A 2 -71.92 -18.39 -71.26
C SER A 2 -70.57 -17.67 -71.05
N LYS A 3 -70.00 -16.96 -72.04
CA LYS A 3 -70.25 -15.56 -72.52
C LYS A 3 -69.59 -14.42 -71.71
N VAL A 4 -68.57 -13.83 -72.36
CA VAL A 4 -68.10 -12.42 -72.44
C VAL A 4 -69.05 -11.31 -71.93
N ALA A 5 -68.52 -10.28 -71.24
CA ALA A 5 -68.54 -8.86 -71.67
C ALA A 5 -68.02 -7.84 -70.61
N LEU A 6 -67.34 -6.80 -71.11
CA LEU A 6 -66.87 -5.56 -70.46
C LEU A 6 -67.99 -4.57 -70.08
N LYS A 7 -67.71 -3.70 -69.08
CA LYS A 7 -67.92 -2.21 -69.01
C LYS A 7 -67.48 -1.74 -67.61
N ILE A 8 -66.41 -0.95 -67.40
CA ILE A 8 -66.16 0.50 -67.57
C ILE A 8 -66.95 1.44 -66.62
N GLN A 9 -66.15 2.13 -65.79
CA GLN A 9 -66.23 3.44 -65.08
C GLN A 9 -67.29 3.69 -63.98
N ASP A 10 -66.82 4.14 -62.80
CA ASP A 10 -66.85 5.57 -62.46
C ASP A 10 -65.81 5.96 -61.39
N ASP A 11 -65.32 7.18 -61.56
CA ASP A 11 -64.22 7.86 -60.87
C ASP A 11 -64.53 8.23 -59.41
N VAL A 12 -63.53 8.08 -58.53
CA VAL A 12 -63.45 8.88 -57.30
C VAL A 12 -62.05 9.45 -57.18
N VAL A 13 -61.93 10.73 -57.54
CA VAL A 13 -60.78 11.58 -57.29
C VAL A 13 -60.75 11.92 -55.80
N LEU A 14 -59.71 11.50 -55.09
CA LEU A 14 -59.37 12.04 -53.77
C LEU A 14 -58.00 12.71 -53.86
N HIS A 15 -58.02 14.03 -53.70
CA HIS A 15 -56.84 14.88 -53.58
C HIS A 15 -56.01 14.48 -52.35
N PRO A 16 -54.67 14.45 -52.41
CA PRO A 16 -53.85 14.29 -51.23
C PRO A 16 -53.90 15.58 -50.41
N THR A 17 -54.52 15.53 -49.23
CA THR A 17 -54.32 16.52 -48.17
C THR A 17 -52.90 16.39 -47.63
N GLN A 18 -52.12 17.48 -47.73
CA GLN A 18 -50.85 17.62 -47.05
C GLN A 18 -51.08 17.61 -45.53
N GLU A 19 -50.85 16.48 -44.87
CA GLU A 19 -50.64 16.45 -43.43
C GLU A 19 -49.18 16.79 -43.13
N ALA A 20 -48.99 17.95 -42.52
CA ALA A 20 -47.70 18.40 -42.00
C ALA A 20 -47.30 17.52 -40.81
N TRP A 21 -46.29 16.68 -40.99
CA TRP A 21 -45.63 15.96 -39.90
C TRP A 21 -44.85 16.95 -39.03
N VAL A 22 -45.46 17.46 -37.97
CA VAL A 22 -44.74 18.17 -36.91
C VAL A 22 -43.85 17.16 -36.20
N THR A 23 -42.57 17.13 -36.56
CA THR A 23 -41.58 16.31 -35.86
C THR A 23 -41.31 16.98 -34.52
N GLN A 24 -42.02 16.55 -33.47
CA GLN A 24 -41.68 16.94 -32.11
C GLN A 24 -40.39 16.21 -31.72
N THR A 25 -39.25 16.83 -31.94
CA THR A 25 -37.97 16.38 -31.39
C THR A 25 -38.05 16.44 -29.88
N ALA A 26 -38.32 15.32 -29.23
CA ALA A 26 -38.08 15.17 -27.80
C ALA A 26 -36.58 15.39 -27.56
N GLN A 27 -36.22 16.49 -26.93
CA GLN A 27 -34.86 16.69 -26.41
C GLN A 27 -34.60 15.60 -25.36
N VAL A 28 -33.93 14.53 -25.76
CA VAL A 28 -33.31 13.60 -24.82
C VAL A 28 -32.19 14.38 -24.15
N LYS A 29 -32.45 14.93 -22.96
CA LYS A 29 -31.38 15.43 -22.10
C LYS A 29 -30.49 14.24 -21.77
N PRO A 30 -29.20 14.22 -22.14
CA PRO A 30 -28.31 13.18 -21.70
C PRO A 30 -28.20 13.32 -20.18
N PHE A 31 -28.79 12.38 -19.44
CA PHE A 31 -28.41 12.16 -18.06
C PHE A 31 -27.04 11.49 -18.12
N PRO A 32 -25.94 12.14 -17.67
CA PRO A 32 -24.72 11.39 -17.44
C PRO A 32 -25.04 10.40 -16.31
N ILE A 33 -25.24 9.13 -16.66
CA ILE A 33 -25.22 8.07 -15.66
C ILE A 33 -23.75 7.91 -15.25
N THR A 34 -23.27 8.80 -14.38
CA THR A 34 -22.03 8.56 -13.64
C THR A 34 -22.36 7.53 -12.58
N VAL A 35 -22.15 6.24 -12.90
CA VAL A 35 -22.10 5.21 -11.87
C VAL A 35 -20.93 5.57 -10.96
N PRO A 36 -21.14 5.81 -9.65
CA PRO A 36 -20.05 6.15 -8.73
C PRO A 36 -19.05 4.99 -8.69
N LEU A 37 -17.76 5.32 -8.59
CA LEU A 37 -16.73 4.32 -8.40
C LEU A 37 -16.90 3.66 -7.01
N PRO A 38 -16.64 2.35 -6.88
CA PRO A 38 -16.72 1.68 -5.58
C PRO A 38 -15.68 2.24 -4.62
N THR A 39 -16.03 2.27 -3.35
CA THR A 39 -15.21 2.80 -2.26
C THR A 39 -14.50 1.67 -1.50
N GLU A 40 -13.59 2.01 -0.58
CA GLU A 40 -12.99 1.01 0.32
C GLU A 40 -14.02 0.24 1.18
N ASP A 41 -15.23 0.78 1.38
CA ASP A 41 -16.33 0.12 2.09
C ASP A 41 -17.08 -0.91 1.22
N ASP A 42 -17.04 -0.74 -0.10
CA ASP A 42 -17.72 -1.61 -1.07
C ASP A 42 -16.83 -2.77 -1.54
N LEU A 43 -15.54 -2.74 -1.20
CA LEU A 43 -14.53 -3.65 -1.71
C LEU A 43 -14.06 -4.64 -0.62
N PRO A 44 -13.75 -5.90 -1.01
CA PRO A 44 -13.07 -6.82 -0.11
C PRO A 44 -11.78 -6.23 0.48
N SER A 45 -11.39 -6.65 1.67
CA SER A 45 -10.14 -6.23 2.31
C SER A 45 -9.15 -7.38 2.52
N CYS A 46 -9.60 -8.64 2.45
CA CYS A 46 -8.78 -9.84 2.59
C CYS A 46 -9.24 -10.97 1.65
N ASP A 47 -8.40 -12.00 1.47
CA ASP A 47 -8.65 -13.12 0.56
C ASP A 47 -9.18 -14.40 1.24
N GLY A 48 -9.25 -14.43 2.58
CA GLY A 48 -9.74 -15.59 3.34
C GLY A 48 -8.84 -16.83 3.26
N VAL A 49 -7.60 -16.71 2.76
CA VAL A 49 -6.64 -17.81 2.67
C VAL A 49 -5.92 -17.98 4.03
N PRO A 50 -5.58 -19.22 4.46
CA PRO A 50 -4.90 -19.45 5.73
C PRO A 50 -3.58 -18.67 5.84
N MET A 51 -3.34 -18.20 7.06
CA MET A 51 -2.19 -17.36 7.40
C MET A 51 -0.87 -17.97 6.93
N GLU A 52 -0.04 -17.10 6.36
CA GLU A 52 1.39 -17.29 6.19
C GLU A 52 2.07 -17.89 7.44
N THR A 53 3.21 -18.56 7.26
CA THR A 53 3.93 -19.19 8.38
C THR A 53 4.24 -18.19 9.51
N GLN A 54 4.44 -18.69 10.74
CA GLN A 54 4.79 -17.84 11.89
C GLN A 54 5.94 -16.86 11.59
N ARG A 55 6.98 -17.31 10.88
CA ARG A 55 8.14 -16.49 10.52
C ARG A 55 7.81 -15.37 9.55
N HIS A 56 6.98 -15.65 8.55
CA HIS A 56 6.53 -14.66 7.58
C HIS A 56 5.70 -13.56 8.26
N LYS A 57 4.72 -13.95 9.09
CA LYS A 57 3.93 -12.99 9.90
C LYS A 57 4.80 -12.14 10.82
N MET A 58 5.76 -12.75 11.51
CA MET A 58 6.71 -12.01 12.37
C MET A 58 7.60 -11.05 11.58
N GLN A 59 8.07 -11.44 10.40
CA GLN A 59 8.89 -10.59 9.54
C GLN A 59 8.09 -9.39 9.02
N MET A 60 6.83 -9.59 8.65
CA MET A 60 5.91 -8.52 8.26
C MET A 60 5.66 -7.56 9.43
N ASP A 61 5.31 -8.09 10.60
CA ASP A 61 5.08 -7.29 11.82
C ASP A 61 6.31 -6.45 12.17
N LEU A 62 7.50 -7.03 12.12
CA LEU A 62 8.74 -6.32 12.43
C LEU A 62 9.00 -5.14 11.49
N LEU A 63 8.72 -5.30 10.18
CA LEU A 63 8.86 -4.21 9.20
C LEU A 63 7.82 -3.11 9.44
N ILE A 64 6.56 -3.48 9.67
CA ILE A 64 5.45 -2.54 9.87
C ILE A 64 5.60 -1.79 11.19
N GLU A 65 5.81 -2.47 12.32
CA GLU A 65 5.97 -1.85 13.65
C GLU A 65 7.12 -0.84 13.69
N SER A 66 8.22 -1.14 13.00
CA SER A 66 9.38 -0.24 12.89
C SER A 66 9.03 1.01 12.07
N LEU A 67 8.27 0.86 11.00
CA LEU A 67 7.80 1.97 10.16
C LEU A 67 6.72 2.80 10.84
N ASP A 68 5.82 2.20 11.61
CA ASP A 68 4.84 2.92 12.42
C ASP A 68 5.52 3.84 13.43
N THR A 69 6.54 3.34 14.12
CA THR A 69 7.34 4.13 15.07
C THR A 69 8.06 5.29 14.38
N TRP A 70 8.57 5.07 13.17
CA TRP A 70 9.19 6.10 12.34
C TRP A 70 8.18 7.14 11.82
N LEU A 71 7.04 6.69 11.29
CA LEU A 71 5.95 7.53 10.81
C LEU A 71 5.31 8.33 11.95
N ALA A 72 5.31 7.84 13.19
CA ALA A 72 4.83 8.57 14.35
C ALA A 72 5.55 9.92 14.56
N GLN A 73 6.82 10.02 14.14
CA GLN A 73 7.61 11.26 14.19
C GLN A 73 7.32 12.21 13.01
N ARG A 74 6.48 11.80 12.06
CA ARG A 74 6.08 12.57 10.88
C ARG A 74 4.64 13.09 11.00
N GLN A 75 4.31 14.12 10.22
CA GLN A 75 2.93 14.62 10.14
C GLN A 75 2.07 13.78 9.19
N ASP A 76 2.69 13.16 8.21
CA ASP A 76 2.05 12.43 7.12
C ASP A 76 2.67 11.04 6.90
N GLY A 77 1.95 10.26 6.11
CA GLY A 77 2.34 8.93 5.67
C GLY A 77 1.48 7.82 6.26
N TYR A 78 1.52 6.68 5.60
CA TYR A 78 0.77 5.48 5.91
C TYR A 78 1.63 4.26 5.59
N VAL A 79 1.67 3.30 6.52
CA VAL A 79 2.18 1.96 6.28
C VAL A 79 1.02 0.98 6.41
N GLY A 80 0.97 0.01 5.50
CA GLY A 80 0.01 -1.07 5.54
C GLY A 80 0.65 -2.38 5.11
N GLY A 81 -0.06 -3.48 5.33
CA GLY A 81 0.39 -4.81 4.93
C GLY A 81 -0.75 -5.79 4.93
N ASN A 82 -0.66 -6.81 4.07
CA ASN A 82 -1.70 -7.82 3.84
C ASN A 82 -3.11 -7.20 3.66
N MET A 83 -3.18 -6.09 2.91
CA MET A 83 -4.42 -5.40 2.57
C MET A 83 -4.41 -5.05 1.08
N PHE A 84 -5.59 -5.10 0.45
CA PHE A 84 -5.69 -4.91 -0.99
C PHE A 84 -5.33 -3.49 -1.44
N VAL A 85 -4.68 -3.42 -2.61
CA VAL A 85 -4.37 -2.18 -3.34
C VAL A 85 -5.14 -2.21 -4.65
N TYR A 86 -6.12 -1.32 -4.79
CA TYR A 86 -7.00 -1.20 -5.94
C TYR A 86 -6.57 -0.04 -6.83
N PHE A 87 -6.20 -0.34 -8.07
CA PHE A 87 -5.75 0.68 -9.03
C PHE A 87 -6.51 0.66 -10.36
N SER A 88 -7.42 -0.30 -10.57
CA SER A 88 -8.27 -0.37 -11.74
C SER A 88 -9.67 -0.90 -11.40
N THR A 89 -10.70 -0.22 -11.91
CA THR A 89 -12.10 -0.67 -11.77
C THR A 89 -12.40 -1.95 -12.54
N LYS A 90 -11.57 -2.30 -13.53
CA LYS A 90 -11.64 -3.60 -14.21
C LYS A 90 -11.15 -4.75 -13.32
N GLN A 91 -10.19 -4.48 -12.43
CA GLN A 91 -9.64 -5.45 -11.49
C GLN A 91 -10.63 -5.79 -10.37
N VAL A 92 -11.44 -4.81 -9.94
CA VAL A 92 -12.54 -5.03 -8.97
C VAL A 92 -13.47 -6.17 -9.39
N ARG A 93 -13.64 -6.39 -10.70
CA ARG A 93 -14.50 -7.45 -11.24
C ARG A 93 -13.86 -8.83 -11.29
N ASN A 94 -12.54 -8.91 -11.35
CA ASN A 94 -11.81 -10.17 -11.58
C ASN A 94 -11.00 -10.66 -10.38
N GLN A 95 -10.73 -9.82 -9.37
CA GLN A 95 -10.02 -10.16 -8.12
C GLN A 95 -8.59 -10.73 -8.30
N ASP A 96 -7.98 -10.58 -9.48
CA ASP A 96 -6.71 -11.27 -9.80
C ASP A 96 -5.47 -10.70 -9.08
N PHE A 97 -5.49 -9.45 -8.62
CA PHE A 97 -4.36 -8.84 -7.91
C PHE A 97 -4.68 -8.61 -6.43
N ARG A 98 -3.87 -9.27 -5.60
CA ARG A 98 -3.85 -9.20 -4.15
C ARG A 98 -2.84 -8.13 -3.73
N GLY A 99 -3.08 -7.53 -2.57
CA GLY A 99 -2.23 -6.48 -2.05
C GLY A 99 -0.84 -6.98 -1.66
N PRO A 100 0.10 -6.06 -1.44
CA PRO A 100 1.45 -6.37 -0.99
C PRO A 100 1.50 -6.80 0.48
N ASP A 101 2.54 -7.55 0.85
CA ASP A 101 2.82 -7.87 2.25
C ASP A 101 3.13 -6.63 3.08
N VAL A 102 3.92 -5.69 2.56
CA VAL A 102 4.16 -4.38 3.18
C VAL A 102 4.19 -3.30 2.13
N PHE A 103 3.60 -2.13 2.42
CA PHE A 103 3.74 -0.96 1.58
C PHE A 103 3.79 0.37 2.33
N VAL A 104 4.60 1.23 1.73
CA VAL A 104 4.94 2.65 1.93
C VAL A 104 4.03 3.65 1.24
N VAL A 105 3.29 4.55 1.89
CA VAL A 105 2.78 5.75 1.20
C VAL A 105 3.13 7.00 1.98
N LEU A 106 3.85 7.94 1.37
CA LEU A 106 4.22 9.23 1.93
C LEU A 106 3.27 10.33 1.48
N ASP A 107 3.29 11.46 2.18
CA ASP A 107 2.55 12.68 1.86
C ASP A 107 1.02 12.49 1.82
N VAL A 108 0.51 11.56 2.64
CA VAL A 108 -0.92 11.24 2.80
C VAL A 108 -1.38 11.42 4.24
N PRO A 109 -2.65 11.77 4.48
CA PRO A 109 -3.16 11.94 5.83
C PRO A 109 -3.18 10.61 6.59
N LYS A 110 -2.90 10.71 7.89
CA LYS A 110 -3.02 9.61 8.85
C LYS A 110 -4.50 9.37 9.14
N ARG A 111 -5.04 8.33 8.53
CA ARG A 111 -6.39 7.81 8.77
C ARG A 111 -6.38 6.31 8.61
N GLU A 112 -7.34 5.66 9.24
CA GLU A 112 -7.62 4.25 8.99
C GLU A 112 -8.08 4.05 7.54
N ARG A 113 -7.71 2.90 6.97
CA ARG A 113 -8.07 2.45 5.63
C ARG A 113 -8.38 0.97 5.67
N LYS A 114 -9.47 0.55 5.03
CA LYS A 114 -9.84 -0.86 4.84
C LYS A 114 -9.09 -1.48 3.66
N SER A 115 -8.81 -0.67 2.65
CA SER A 115 -8.00 -1.01 1.49
C SER A 115 -7.34 0.25 0.93
N TRP A 116 -6.27 0.10 0.16
CA TRP A 116 -5.68 1.23 -0.54
C TRP A 116 -6.36 1.41 -1.90
N VAL A 117 -7.30 2.34 -1.99
CA VAL A 117 -8.05 2.61 -3.22
C VAL A 117 -7.46 3.83 -3.93
N VAL A 118 -6.69 3.59 -5.00
CA VAL A 118 -5.89 4.64 -5.68
C VAL A 118 -6.75 5.81 -6.16
N TRP A 119 -7.98 5.57 -6.64
CA TRP A 119 -8.86 6.66 -7.09
C TRP A 119 -9.49 7.47 -5.95
N GLU A 120 -9.60 6.90 -4.74
CA GLU A 120 -10.01 7.65 -3.55
C GLU A 120 -8.84 8.47 -2.98
N GLU A 121 -7.61 8.00 -3.21
CA GLU A 121 -6.36 8.65 -2.80
C GLU A 121 -5.81 9.61 -3.88
N ASN A 122 -6.68 10.18 -4.72
CA ASN A 122 -6.32 11.13 -5.79
C ASN A 122 -5.23 10.61 -6.77
N GLY A 123 -5.22 9.32 -7.05
CA GLY A 123 -4.24 8.68 -7.92
C GLY A 123 -2.92 8.32 -7.23
N LYS A 124 -2.79 8.52 -5.91
CA LYS A 124 -1.57 8.19 -5.17
C LYS A 124 -1.43 6.66 -5.07
N THR A 125 -0.31 6.16 -5.57
CA THR A 125 0.11 4.76 -5.43
C THR A 125 1.18 4.64 -4.36
N PRO A 126 1.48 3.42 -3.89
CA PRO A 126 2.57 3.21 -2.94
C PRO A 126 3.91 3.75 -3.45
N ASP A 127 4.67 4.36 -2.55
CA ASP A 127 6.05 4.81 -2.76
C ASP A 127 7.05 3.64 -2.66
N VAL A 128 6.76 2.69 -1.77
CA VAL A 128 7.57 1.49 -1.54
C VAL A 128 6.65 0.27 -1.39
N VAL A 129 7.03 -0.85 -1.97
CA VAL A 129 6.40 -2.16 -1.74
C VAL A 129 7.47 -3.20 -1.36
N ILE A 130 7.16 -4.06 -0.40
CA ILE A 130 7.95 -5.24 -0.05
C ILE A 130 7.06 -6.48 -0.10
N GLU A 131 7.54 -7.53 -0.76
CA GLU A 131 6.94 -8.87 -0.74
C GLU A 131 7.84 -9.84 0.05
N LEU A 132 7.23 -10.64 0.90
CA LEU A 132 7.89 -11.69 1.66
C LEU A 132 7.63 -13.02 0.96
N LEU A 133 8.71 -13.60 0.42
CA LEU A 133 8.62 -14.78 -0.43
C LEU A 133 8.22 -16.01 0.38
N SER A 134 7.31 -16.80 -0.20
CA SER A 134 7.00 -18.16 0.23
C SER A 134 7.19 -19.13 -0.96
N ASP A 135 7.28 -20.43 -0.70
CA ASP A 135 7.43 -21.41 -1.80
C ASP A 135 6.26 -21.39 -2.80
N SER A 136 5.06 -21.01 -2.36
CA SER A 136 3.88 -20.93 -3.22
C SER A 136 3.77 -19.62 -4.01
N THR A 137 4.33 -18.51 -3.50
CA THR A 137 4.17 -17.18 -4.12
C THR A 137 5.43 -16.67 -4.82
N ARG A 138 6.60 -17.26 -4.54
CA ARG A 138 7.93 -16.77 -4.99
C ARG A 138 7.99 -16.40 -6.47
N GLU A 139 7.53 -17.29 -7.35
CA GLU A 139 7.57 -17.05 -8.80
C GLU A 139 6.65 -15.90 -9.20
N THR A 140 5.45 -15.83 -8.62
CA THR A 140 4.47 -14.78 -8.89
C THR A 140 4.97 -13.42 -8.39
N ASP A 141 5.58 -13.36 -7.20
CA ASP A 141 6.13 -12.14 -6.63
C ASP A 141 7.28 -11.60 -7.49
N LYS A 142 8.21 -12.48 -7.88
CA LYS A 142 9.39 -12.11 -8.71
C LYS A 142 9.05 -11.77 -10.17
N THR A 143 7.88 -12.17 -10.66
CA THR A 143 7.50 -11.98 -12.07
C THR A 143 6.25 -11.13 -12.27
N GLU A 144 5.06 -11.69 -12.03
CA GLU A 144 3.78 -11.05 -12.33
C GLU A 144 3.53 -9.82 -11.46
N LYS A 145 3.62 -9.95 -10.12
CA LYS A 145 3.40 -8.81 -9.22
C LYS A 145 4.42 -7.71 -9.48
N LYS A 146 5.70 -8.06 -9.64
CA LYS A 146 6.74 -7.10 -10.07
C LYS A 146 6.32 -6.31 -11.32
N ARG A 147 5.76 -6.97 -12.34
CA ARG A 147 5.28 -6.29 -13.56
C ARG A 147 4.08 -5.38 -13.29
N ILE A 148 3.18 -5.77 -12.39
CA ILE A 148 2.04 -4.94 -11.98
C ILE A 148 2.52 -3.68 -11.25
N TYR A 149 3.42 -3.84 -10.27
CA TYR A 149 4.04 -2.73 -9.55
C TYR A 149 4.77 -1.78 -10.52
N GLN A 150 5.50 -2.33 -11.49
CA GLN A 150 6.25 -1.55 -12.48
C GLN A 150 5.38 -0.81 -13.49
N ASN A 151 4.41 -1.50 -14.09
CA ASN A 151 3.74 -1.04 -15.31
C ASN A 151 2.39 -0.39 -15.03
N GLN A 152 1.70 -0.82 -13.96
CA GLN A 152 0.34 -0.39 -13.65
C GLN A 152 0.34 0.60 -12.48
N LEU A 153 0.94 0.21 -11.35
CA LEU A 153 0.99 1.06 -10.15
C LEU A 153 2.13 2.09 -10.17
N ARG A 154 3.15 1.89 -11.02
CA ARG A 154 4.34 2.75 -11.10
C ARG A 154 5.00 2.96 -9.72
N VAL A 155 5.03 1.92 -8.87
CA VAL A 155 5.61 2.00 -7.53
C VAL A 155 7.10 2.34 -7.68
N PRO A 156 7.59 3.44 -7.10
CA PRO A 156 8.97 3.86 -7.27
C PRO A 156 10.01 2.85 -6.80
N GLU A 157 9.78 2.17 -5.68
CA GLU A 157 10.71 1.18 -5.14
C GLU A 157 10.00 -0.12 -4.78
N TYR A 158 10.58 -1.23 -5.20
CA TYR A 158 10.04 -2.57 -4.97
C TYR A 158 11.12 -3.48 -4.41
N PHE A 159 10.81 -4.21 -3.35
CA PHE A 159 11.72 -5.15 -2.71
C PHE A 159 11.05 -6.52 -2.54
N TRP A 160 11.87 -7.55 -2.47
CA TRP A 160 11.44 -8.84 -1.92
C TRP A 160 12.47 -9.40 -0.96
N TYR A 161 12.01 -10.26 -0.06
CA TYR A 161 12.85 -10.96 0.89
C TYR A 161 12.28 -12.34 1.22
N ASP A 162 13.13 -13.36 1.29
CA ASP A 162 12.75 -14.67 1.80
C ASP A 162 13.12 -14.82 3.30
N PRO A 163 12.13 -14.92 4.20
CA PRO A 163 12.40 -15.11 5.64
C PRO A 163 13.10 -16.43 5.99
N PHE A 164 13.08 -17.43 5.10
CA PHE A 164 13.73 -18.73 5.29
C PHE A 164 15.04 -18.86 4.51
N ASN A 165 15.31 -17.96 3.56
CA ASN A 165 16.57 -17.84 2.85
C ASN A 165 17.05 -16.38 2.83
N PRO A 166 17.74 -15.90 3.89
CA PRO A 166 18.06 -14.49 4.06
C PRO A 166 18.97 -13.90 2.98
N ASP A 167 19.59 -14.72 2.13
CA ASP A 167 20.38 -14.27 0.99
C ASP A 167 19.51 -13.92 -0.23
N ASP A 168 18.25 -14.35 -0.29
CA ASP A 168 17.27 -13.99 -1.32
C ASP A 168 16.58 -12.67 -0.97
N LEU A 169 17.38 -11.60 -0.98
CA LEU A 169 16.97 -10.21 -0.82
C LEU A 169 17.29 -9.46 -2.10
N ALA A 170 16.31 -8.77 -2.68
CA ALA A 170 16.55 -7.86 -3.79
C ALA A 170 15.70 -6.60 -3.68
N GLY A 171 16.22 -5.51 -4.24
CA GLY A 171 15.53 -4.24 -4.38
C GLY A 171 15.58 -3.76 -5.81
N PHE A 172 14.58 -2.96 -6.19
CA PHE A 172 14.45 -2.37 -7.50
C PHE A 172 13.97 -0.94 -7.37
N THR A 173 14.49 -0.07 -8.23
CA THR A 173 14.04 1.32 -8.36
C THR A 173 13.49 1.54 -9.77
N LEU A 174 12.41 2.30 -9.88
CA LEU A 174 11.75 2.59 -11.14
C LEU A 174 12.45 3.75 -11.84
N HIS A 175 13.19 3.44 -12.92
CA HIS A 175 13.80 4.43 -13.79
C HIS A 175 13.22 4.33 -15.20
N SER A 176 12.76 5.46 -15.74
CA SER A 176 12.14 5.53 -17.09
C SER A 176 11.03 4.49 -17.32
N GLY A 177 10.27 4.16 -16.27
CA GLY A 177 9.16 3.21 -16.32
C GLY A 177 9.55 1.73 -16.29
N VAL A 178 10.82 1.41 -16.04
CA VAL A 178 11.35 0.04 -15.92
C VAL A 178 12.09 -0.10 -14.58
N TYR A 179 11.95 -1.25 -13.94
CA TYR A 179 12.70 -1.55 -12.72
C TYR A 179 14.14 -1.90 -13.00
N GLU A 180 15.04 -1.16 -12.36
CA GLU A 180 16.47 -1.43 -12.33
C GLU A 180 16.85 -1.99 -10.96
N PRO A 181 17.67 -3.05 -10.88
CA PRO A 181 18.10 -3.60 -9.60
C PRO A 181 18.90 -2.58 -8.78
N LEU A 182 18.62 -2.50 -7.48
CA LEU A 182 19.41 -1.75 -6.52
C LEU A 182 20.63 -2.57 -6.12
N ALA A 183 21.82 -1.99 -6.29
CA ALA A 183 23.04 -2.58 -5.77
C ALA A 183 23.12 -2.36 -4.24
N PRO A 184 23.50 -3.38 -3.46
CA PRO A 184 23.75 -3.20 -2.05
C PRO A 184 24.97 -2.30 -1.81
N ASP A 185 24.95 -1.57 -0.70
CA ASP A 185 26.08 -0.74 -0.27
C ASP A 185 27.25 -1.58 0.28
N ALA A 186 28.31 -0.92 0.74
CA ALA A 186 29.50 -1.57 1.29
C ALA A 186 29.22 -2.43 2.54
N GLN A 187 28.08 -2.21 3.22
CA GLN A 187 27.62 -2.98 4.38
C GLN A 187 26.54 -3.99 3.99
N ASN A 188 26.36 -4.24 2.69
CA ASN A 188 25.41 -5.18 2.14
C ASN A 188 23.93 -4.82 2.44
N ARG A 189 23.64 -3.51 2.56
CA ARG A 189 22.32 -2.93 2.83
C ARG A 189 21.69 -2.41 1.54
N LEU A 190 20.36 -2.44 1.44
CA LEU A 190 19.63 -1.82 0.33
C LEU A 190 19.08 -0.47 0.78
N ILE A 191 19.40 0.58 0.04
CA ILE A 191 18.98 1.95 0.37
C ILE A 191 17.65 2.25 -0.32
N SER A 192 16.64 2.62 0.47
CA SER A 192 15.42 3.24 -0.02
C SER A 192 15.63 4.75 -0.08
N GLN A 193 15.72 5.29 -1.30
CA GLN A 193 15.84 6.73 -1.51
C GLN A 193 14.53 7.43 -1.15
N ARG A 194 13.39 6.78 -1.39
CA ARG A 194 12.05 7.32 -1.07
C ARG A 194 11.85 7.55 0.42
N LEU A 195 12.27 6.59 1.24
CA LEU A 195 12.08 6.70 2.70
C LEU A 195 13.27 7.36 3.39
N GLY A 196 14.44 7.45 2.74
CA GLY A 196 15.67 7.86 3.40
C GLY A 196 16.12 6.86 4.46
N LEU A 197 15.83 5.58 4.24
CA LEU A 197 16.10 4.46 5.14
C LEU A 197 16.90 3.37 4.42
N THR A 198 17.44 2.44 5.18
CA THR A 198 18.11 1.24 4.67
C THR A 198 17.41 -0.02 5.16
N LEU A 199 17.29 -1.00 4.28
CA LEU A 199 16.94 -2.38 4.63
C LEU A 199 18.23 -3.13 4.96
N VAL A 200 18.26 -3.69 6.17
CA VAL A 200 19.42 -4.38 6.72
C VAL A 200 19.04 -5.78 7.15
N ARG A 201 19.92 -6.74 6.90
CA ARG A 201 19.83 -8.09 7.47
C ARG A 201 20.47 -8.06 8.85
N TRP A 202 19.68 -8.32 9.87
CA TRP A 202 20.07 -8.28 11.27
C TRP A 202 19.89 -9.65 11.90
N GLN A 203 21.00 -10.23 12.38
CA GLN A 203 20.97 -11.47 13.16
C GLN A 203 20.61 -11.14 14.61
N GLY A 204 19.51 -11.72 15.10
CA GLY A 204 19.11 -11.55 16.49
C GLY A 204 17.75 -12.17 16.81
N VAL A 205 17.24 -11.83 18.00
CA VAL A 205 16.00 -12.40 18.53
C VAL A 205 14.85 -11.40 18.35
N TYR A 206 13.77 -11.84 17.71
CA TYR A 206 12.49 -11.14 17.70
C TYR A 206 11.38 -12.11 18.10
N ARG A 207 10.60 -11.75 19.12
CA ARG A 207 9.52 -12.58 19.69
C ARG A 207 9.96 -14.05 19.90
N ASP A 208 11.07 -14.22 20.63
CA ASP A 208 11.66 -15.51 21.03
C ASP A 208 12.23 -16.36 19.88
N VAL A 209 12.31 -15.81 18.67
CA VAL A 209 12.89 -16.50 17.51
C VAL A 209 14.21 -15.84 17.12
N GLU A 210 15.31 -16.61 17.22
CA GLU A 210 16.64 -16.20 16.79
C GLU A 210 16.87 -16.56 15.32
N THR A 211 17.06 -15.56 14.46
CA THR A 211 17.36 -15.75 13.03
C THR A 211 17.88 -14.46 12.40
N VAL A 212 18.05 -14.45 11.08
CA VAL A 212 18.32 -13.23 10.30
C VAL A 212 16.98 -12.60 9.92
N TRP A 213 16.74 -11.42 10.46
CA TRP A 213 15.56 -10.61 10.16
C TRP A 213 15.91 -9.48 9.21
N LEU A 214 15.00 -9.12 8.33
CA LEU A 214 15.06 -7.87 7.60
C LEU A 214 14.51 -6.74 8.49
N ARG A 215 15.28 -5.67 8.67
CA ARG A 215 14.87 -4.50 9.47
C ARG A 215 15.14 -3.21 8.72
N TRP A 216 14.40 -2.18 9.09
CA TRP A 216 14.71 -0.82 8.69
C TRP A 216 15.75 -0.19 9.60
N ALA A 217 16.65 0.61 9.04
CA ALA A 217 17.61 1.42 9.74
C ALA A 217 17.74 2.80 9.11
N THR A 218 18.23 3.78 9.87
CA THR A 218 18.65 5.07 9.31
C THR A 218 19.84 4.89 8.35
N LEU A 219 20.18 5.92 7.58
CA LEU A 219 21.34 5.88 6.67
C LEU A 219 22.66 5.64 7.43
N GLU A 220 22.74 6.11 8.67
CA GLU A 220 23.86 5.91 9.59
C GLU A 220 23.94 4.49 10.15
N GLY A 221 22.93 3.64 9.89
CA GLY A 221 22.88 2.25 10.33
C GLY A 221 22.26 2.04 11.71
N ILE A 222 21.52 3.02 12.24
CA ILE A 222 20.77 2.87 13.49
C ILE A 222 19.45 2.15 13.18
N LEU A 223 19.23 0.97 13.76
CA LEU A 223 17.96 0.24 13.58
C LEU A 223 16.78 1.08 14.05
N LEU A 224 15.71 1.09 13.26
CA LEU A 224 14.43 1.62 13.72
C LEU A 224 13.86 0.67 14.79
N PRO A 225 13.54 1.21 15.98
CA PRO A 225 12.97 0.40 17.05
C PRO A 225 11.50 0.08 16.72
N THR A 226 11.06 -1.09 17.15
CA THR A 226 9.64 -1.39 17.35
C THR A 226 9.11 -0.58 18.53
N ALA A 227 7.79 -0.46 18.66
CA ALA A 227 7.17 0.23 19.80
C ALA A 227 7.62 -0.37 21.16
N ARG A 228 7.78 -1.70 21.22
CA ARG A 228 8.28 -2.40 22.41
C ARG A 228 9.71 -2.00 22.74
N GLU A 229 10.63 -2.07 21.77
CA GLU A 229 12.02 -1.69 21.97
C GLU A 229 12.15 -0.20 22.34
N ALA A 230 11.32 0.67 21.76
CA ALA A 230 11.29 2.09 22.10
C ALA A 230 10.83 2.33 23.54
N ALA A 231 9.81 1.60 24.01
CA ALA A 231 9.33 1.67 25.39
C ALA A 231 10.40 1.18 26.38
N GLU A 232 11.02 0.03 26.11
CA GLU A 232 12.09 -0.52 26.95
C GLU A 232 13.29 0.44 27.02
N GLN A 233 13.67 1.08 25.91
CA GLN A 233 14.72 2.10 25.91
C GLN A 233 14.34 3.35 26.70
N ALA A 234 13.07 3.77 26.66
CA ALA A 234 12.60 4.93 27.41
C ALA A 234 12.60 4.65 28.93
N GLU A 235 12.18 3.46 29.33
CA GLU A 235 12.20 3.01 30.72
C GLU A 235 13.63 2.96 31.28
N GLN A 236 14.56 2.30 30.56
CA GLN A 236 15.96 2.25 30.96
C GLN A 236 16.59 3.64 31.09
N LYS A 237 16.26 4.57 30.19
CA LYS A 237 16.73 5.97 30.27
C LYS A 237 16.16 6.69 31.48
N ALA A 238 14.88 6.48 31.80
CA ALA A 238 14.24 7.08 32.97
C ALA A 238 14.88 6.58 34.26
N GLU A 239 15.10 5.27 34.41
CA GLU A 239 15.77 4.68 35.56
C GLU A 239 17.20 5.20 35.72
N GLN A 240 17.96 5.30 34.62
CA GLN A 240 19.32 5.84 34.67
C GLN A 240 19.34 7.33 35.05
N ALA A 241 18.40 8.12 34.55
CA ALA A 241 18.26 9.53 34.89
C ALA A 241 17.91 9.71 36.37
N GLU A 242 16.99 8.90 36.90
CA GLU A 242 16.61 8.91 38.31
C GLU A 242 17.79 8.52 39.20
N GLN A 243 18.49 7.43 38.89
CA GLN A 243 19.69 7.02 39.63
C GLN A 243 20.80 8.08 39.60
N ARG A 244 20.93 8.81 38.50
CA ARG A 244 21.90 9.91 38.38
C ARG A 244 21.45 11.12 39.19
N ALA A 245 20.17 11.46 39.15
CA ALA A 245 19.59 12.55 39.93
C ALA A 245 19.75 12.30 41.44
N THR A 246 19.43 11.11 41.91
CA THR A 246 19.60 10.70 43.32
C THR A 246 21.07 10.81 43.76
N ARG A 247 22.00 10.28 42.96
CA ARG A 247 23.45 10.39 43.25
C ARG A 247 23.96 11.83 43.27
N LEU A 248 23.43 12.69 42.40
CA LEU A 248 23.79 14.11 42.39
C LEU A 248 23.19 14.84 43.59
N ALA A 249 21.94 14.59 43.93
CA ALA A 249 21.28 15.15 45.10
C ALA A 249 22.00 14.76 46.40
N GLU A 250 22.42 13.51 46.54
CA GLU A 250 23.25 13.05 47.68
C GLU A 250 24.59 13.78 47.76
N LYS A 251 25.28 13.97 46.62
CA LYS A 251 26.54 14.73 46.58
C LYS A 251 26.34 16.21 46.93
N LEU A 252 25.29 16.84 46.43
CA LEU A 252 24.95 18.23 46.76
C LEU A 252 24.67 18.39 48.25
N ARG A 253 23.86 17.49 48.83
CA ARG A 253 23.61 17.46 50.28
C ARG A 253 24.90 17.28 51.08
N ALA A 254 25.82 16.42 50.64
CA ALA A 254 27.13 16.25 51.27
C ALA A 254 28.03 17.50 51.19
N MET A 255 27.82 18.36 50.18
CA MET A 255 28.48 19.66 50.05
C MET A 255 27.74 20.79 50.78
N GLY A 256 26.65 20.48 51.51
CA GLY A 256 25.84 21.45 52.22
C GLY A 256 24.91 22.29 51.33
N ILE A 257 24.69 21.86 50.09
CA ILE A 257 23.80 22.52 49.12
C ILE A 257 22.46 21.77 49.14
N ASN A 258 21.34 22.50 49.31
CA ASN A 258 20.01 21.90 49.20
C ASN A 258 19.64 21.69 47.71
N PRO A 259 19.52 20.45 47.22
CA PRO A 259 19.20 20.18 45.81
C PRO A 259 17.77 20.58 45.43
N ASP A 260 16.87 20.76 46.39
CA ASP A 260 15.46 21.14 46.15
C ASP A 260 15.27 22.66 45.96
N GLU A 261 16.35 23.44 46.10
CA GLU A 261 16.37 24.90 45.97
C GLU A 261 17.11 25.40 44.71
N ILE A 262 17.50 24.49 43.81
CA ILE A 262 18.17 24.75 42.51
C ILE A 262 17.19 24.46 41.37
#